data_AF-A0A7V9ZYJ4-F1
#
_entry.id   AF-A0A7V9ZYJ4-F1
#
_cell.length_a   1.000
_cell.length_b   1.000
_cell.length_c   1.000
_cell.angle_alpha   90.00
_cell.angle_beta   90.00
_cell.angle_gamma   90.00
#
_symmetry.space_group_name_H-M   'P 1'
#
loop_
_entity.id
_entity.type
_entity.pdbx_description
1 polymer ?
#
loop_
_entity_poly.entity_id
_entity_poly.type
_entity_poly.pdbx_seq_one_letter_code
_entity_poly.pdbx_strand_id
1 'polypeptide(L)'
;MELGMELRDLLAGPILRRAEPERVCIWLATSAAHAVSGEVFSLRSGDSRRVGGADARSVRLGPRLWVHLVIAVPDNGRFPVDEVLGYDIEIAGDGPPRRLADLGLLSGRRSIAYSGMPLPTFFLRGESTATLHLLHGSCRLLHGKGEDAFPAADDALARTVRDVGERPSVMFLTGDQIYGDDVAGPLIGHFTRMGAALLGPD
;
A
#
# COMPACT_ATOMS: atom_id res chain seq x y z
N MET A 1 -25.95 23.16 -12.10
CA MET A 1 -24.76 23.47 -11.29
C MET A 1 -24.33 22.16 -10.66
N GLU A 2 -23.43 21.43 -11.31
CA GLU A 2 -22.90 20.18 -10.72
C GLU A 2 -22.13 20.55 -9.46
N LEU A 3 -22.62 20.09 -8.31
CA LEU A 3 -21.84 20.09 -7.08
C LEU A 3 -20.61 19.22 -7.34
N GLY A 4 -19.44 19.85 -7.50
CA GLY A 4 -18.19 19.15 -7.72
C GLY A 4 -17.97 18.14 -6.59
N MET A 5 -17.73 16.88 -6.95
CA MET A 5 -17.40 15.83 -5.98
C MET A 5 -16.12 16.23 -5.23
N GLU A 6 -16.24 16.39 -3.91
CA GLU A 6 -15.12 16.54 -2.98
C GLU A 6 -14.34 15.22 -2.90
N LEU A 7 -13.02 15.28 -3.11
CA LEU A 7 -12.14 14.11 -3.09
C LEU A 7 -11.14 14.23 -1.94
N ARG A 8 -10.77 13.08 -1.37
CA ARG A 8 -9.64 13.03 -0.43
C ARG A 8 -8.33 13.15 -1.19
N ASP A 9 -7.35 13.80 -0.56
CA ASP A 9 -6.00 13.92 -1.12
C ASP A 9 -5.38 12.57 -1.44
N LEU A 10 -5.47 11.59 -0.52
CA LEU A 10 -5.07 10.20 -0.78
C LEU A 10 -6.30 9.40 -1.25
N LEU A 11 -6.24 8.93 -2.49
CA LEU A 11 -7.30 8.16 -3.15
C LEU A 11 -7.14 6.65 -2.93
N ALA A 12 -5.92 6.15 -3.02
CA ALA A 12 -5.60 4.73 -2.89
C ALA A 12 -4.17 4.50 -2.38
N GLY A 13 -3.94 3.33 -1.79
CA GLY A 13 -2.66 2.95 -1.22
C GLY A 13 -2.42 3.53 0.18
N PRO A 14 -1.17 3.49 0.66
CA PRO A 14 0.01 2.90 0.00
C PRO A 14 -0.08 1.37 -0.10
N ILE A 15 0.39 0.80 -1.22
CA ILE A 15 0.50 -0.65 -1.43
C ILE A 15 1.94 -1.00 -1.80
N LEU A 16 2.57 -1.84 -0.97
CA LEU A 16 3.85 -2.48 -1.26
C LEU A 16 3.68 -3.46 -2.42
N ARG A 17 4.33 -3.19 -3.56
CA ARG A 17 4.16 -3.99 -4.78
C ARG A 17 5.35 -4.90 -5.09
N ARG A 18 6.55 -4.46 -4.75
CA ARG A 18 7.80 -5.20 -4.95
C ARG A 18 8.75 -4.87 -3.82
N ALA A 19 9.35 -5.89 -3.21
CA ALA A 19 10.28 -5.72 -2.11
C ALA A 19 11.44 -6.70 -2.30
N GLU A 20 12.62 -6.16 -2.52
CA GLU A 20 13.88 -6.88 -2.72
C GLU A 20 14.97 -6.19 -1.89
N PRO A 21 16.08 -6.89 -1.55
CA PRO A 21 17.17 -6.28 -0.80
C PRO A 21 17.73 -5.01 -1.45
N GLU A 22 17.68 -4.88 -2.77
CA GLU A 22 18.24 -3.73 -3.48
C GLU A 22 17.23 -2.58 -3.63
N ARG A 23 15.92 -2.87 -3.52
CA ARG A 23 14.87 -1.87 -3.72
C ARG A 23 13.52 -2.30 -3.16
N VAL A 24 12.78 -1.31 -2.67
CA VAL A 24 11.39 -1.47 -2.25
C VAL A 24 10.51 -0.50 -3.04
N CYS A 25 9.39 -0.97 -3.57
CA CYS A 25 8.47 -0.21 -4.40
C CYS A 25 7.08 -0.18 -3.78
N ILE A 26 6.60 1.03 -3.49
CA ILE A 26 5.29 1.29 -2.88
C ILE A 26 4.54 2.23 -3.81
N TRP A 27 3.28 1.92 -4.13
CA TRP A 27 2.46 2.81 -4.96
C TRP A 27 1.29 3.39 -4.17
N LEU A 28 0.92 4.61 -4.52
CA LEU A 28 -0.28 5.31 -4.03
C LEU A 28 -0.84 6.21 -5.12
N ALA A 29 -2.10 6.63 -4.94
CA ALA A 29 -2.75 7.60 -5.82
C ALA A 29 -3.30 8.78 -5.04
N THR A 30 -3.19 9.98 -5.61
CA THR A 30 -3.67 11.22 -5.00
C THR A 30 -4.55 12.03 -5.94
N SER A 31 -5.42 12.89 -5.37
CA SER A 31 -6.36 13.71 -6.14
C SER A 31 -5.76 15.00 -6.70
N ALA A 32 -4.54 15.36 -6.29
CA ALA A 32 -3.84 16.58 -6.68
C ALA A 32 -2.34 16.31 -6.87
N ALA A 33 -1.62 17.28 -7.44
CA ALA A 33 -0.18 17.16 -7.59
C ALA A 33 0.49 17.25 -6.20
N HIS A 34 1.22 16.21 -5.82
CA HIS A 34 2.01 16.18 -4.59
C HIS A 34 3.45 15.75 -4.85
N ALA A 35 4.37 16.34 -4.09
CA ALA A 35 5.68 15.75 -3.88
C ALA A 35 5.52 14.60 -2.89
N VAL A 36 6.05 13.43 -3.24
CA VAL A 36 5.92 12.23 -2.42
C VAL A 36 7.30 11.61 -2.23
N SER A 37 7.62 11.32 -0.98
CA SER A 37 8.86 10.67 -0.56
C SER A 37 8.55 9.62 0.51
N GLY A 38 9.55 8.85 0.92
CA GLY A 38 9.36 7.86 1.96
C GLY A 38 10.65 7.38 2.57
N GLU A 39 10.51 6.57 3.60
CA GLU A 39 11.62 6.03 4.37
C GLU A 39 11.33 4.58 4.73
N VAL A 40 12.40 3.77 4.83
CA VAL A 40 12.33 2.39 5.30
C VAL A 40 13.12 2.29 6.60
N PHE A 41 12.55 1.60 7.57
CA PHE A 41 13.10 1.43 8.91
C PHE A 41 13.31 -0.05 9.22
N SER A 42 14.42 -0.39 9.84
CA SER A 42 14.54 -1.65 10.60
C SER A 42 13.85 -1.46 11.94
N LEU A 43 13.05 -2.46 12.34
CA LEU A 43 12.30 -2.47 13.59
C LEU A 43 12.81 -3.55 14.55
N ARG A 44 14.12 -3.87 14.49
CA ARG A 44 14.74 -4.83 15.43
C ARG A 44 14.66 -4.34 16.86
N SER A 45 14.36 -5.26 17.77
CA SER A 45 14.55 -5.09 19.22
C SER A 45 13.86 -3.86 19.85
N GLY A 46 12.81 -3.32 19.21
CA GLY A 46 12.05 -2.18 19.73
C GLY A 46 12.58 -0.80 19.34
N ASP A 47 13.74 -0.72 18.69
CA ASP A 47 14.27 0.52 18.13
C ASP A 47 13.91 0.64 16.65
N SER A 48 13.48 1.84 16.23
CA SER A 48 13.26 2.16 14.82
C SER A 48 14.51 2.87 14.28
N ARG A 49 15.20 2.23 13.34
CA ARG A 49 16.38 2.79 12.67
C ARG A 49 16.13 2.94 11.18
N ARG A 50 16.31 4.14 10.63
CA ARG A 50 16.26 4.36 9.18
C ARG A 50 17.36 3.55 8.48
N VAL A 51 16.98 2.81 7.45
CA VAL A 51 17.87 1.95 6.64
C VAL A 51 17.78 2.25 5.14
N GLY A 52 16.89 3.15 4.72
CA GLY A 52 16.82 3.63 3.36
C GLY A 52 15.87 4.81 3.20
N GLY A 53 16.06 5.55 2.10
CA GLY A 53 15.23 6.68 1.69
C GLY A 53 14.55 6.38 0.36
N ALA A 54 13.47 7.10 0.06
CA ALA A 54 12.65 6.86 -1.10
C ALA A 54 12.17 8.15 -1.75
N ASP A 55 12.21 8.17 -3.08
CA ASP A 55 11.64 9.22 -3.91
C ASP A 55 10.54 8.64 -4.81
N ALA A 56 9.53 9.44 -5.12
CA ALA A 56 8.46 9.05 -6.01
C ALA A 56 8.71 9.44 -7.46
N ARG A 57 8.35 8.53 -8.37
CA ARG A 57 8.02 8.88 -9.76
C ARG A 57 6.52 9.03 -9.89
N SER A 58 6.08 10.16 -10.43
CA SER A 58 4.67 10.52 -10.50
C SER A 58 4.19 10.61 -11.94
N VAL A 59 2.97 10.14 -12.20
CA VAL A 59 2.28 10.29 -13.49
C VAL A 59 0.89 10.83 -13.23
N ARG A 60 0.49 11.87 -13.96
CA ARG A 60 -0.89 12.37 -14.00
C ARG A 60 -1.69 11.53 -14.99
N LEU A 61 -2.71 10.84 -14.51
CA LEU A 61 -3.63 10.05 -15.34
C LEU A 61 -4.94 10.78 -15.64
N GLY A 62 -5.27 11.81 -14.86
CA GLY A 62 -6.45 12.64 -15.06
C GLY A 62 -6.34 14.00 -14.38
N PRO A 63 -7.29 14.91 -14.57
CA PRO A 63 -7.32 16.21 -13.94
C PRO A 63 -7.14 16.14 -12.42
N ARG A 64 -7.73 15.12 -11.79
CA ARG A 64 -7.70 14.86 -10.35
C ARG A 64 -7.22 13.45 -10.01
N LEU A 65 -6.32 12.89 -10.81
CA LEU A 65 -5.73 11.57 -10.55
C LEU A 65 -4.23 11.57 -10.87
N TRP A 66 -3.44 11.43 -9.81
CA TRP A 66 -1.99 11.26 -9.86
C TRP A 66 -1.63 9.92 -9.25
N VAL A 67 -0.77 9.15 -9.92
CA VAL A 67 -0.23 7.89 -9.43
C VAL A 67 1.25 8.08 -9.14
N HIS A 68 1.67 7.66 -7.96
CA HIS A 68 3.04 7.76 -7.48
C HIS A 68 3.62 6.37 -7.26
N LEU A 69 4.79 6.11 -7.82
CA LEU A 69 5.61 4.95 -7.51
C LEU A 69 6.80 5.41 -6.67
N VAL A 70 6.71 5.19 -5.36
CA VAL A 70 7.75 5.45 -4.38
C VAL A 70 8.78 4.33 -4.45
N ILE A 71 10.02 4.67 -4.76
CA ILE A 71 11.12 3.72 -4.91
C ILE A 71 12.13 3.98 -3.80
N ALA A 72 12.12 3.12 -2.80
CA ALA A 72 13.07 3.14 -1.70
C ALA A 72 14.36 2.41 -2.07
N VAL A 73 15.49 3.02 -1.75
CA VAL A 73 16.85 2.46 -1.91
C VAL A 73 17.54 2.37 -0.55
N PRO A 74 18.33 1.31 -0.31
CA PRO A 74 19.00 1.11 0.97
C PRO A 74 20.19 2.07 1.14
N ASP A 75 20.40 2.55 2.37
CA ASP A 75 21.53 3.42 2.70
C ASP A 75 22.88 2.69 2.61
N ASN A 76 22.89 1.38 2.84
CA ASN A 76 24.11 0.56 2.96
C ASN A 76 24.13 -0.59 1.94
N GLY A 77 23.76 -0.31 0.70
CA GLY A 77 23.84 -1.25 -0.43
C GLY A 77 22.71 -2.27 -0.50
N ARG A 78 22.28 -2.86 0.63
CA ARG A 78 21.12 -3.76 0.69
C ARG A 78 20.27 -3.50 1.93
N PHE A 79 18.95 -3.61 1.78
CA PHE A 79 18.02 -3.68 2.90
C PHE A 79 18.26 -4.97 3.69
N PRO A 80 18.07 -4.93 5.01
CA PRO A 80 18.23 -6.13 5.81
C PRO A 80 17.18 -7.21 5.48
N VAL A 81 17.56 -8.46 5.64
CA VAL A 81 16.73 -9.65 5.41
C VAL A 81 16.47 -10.40 6.72
N ASP A 82 15.45 -11.26 6.72
CA ASP A 82 15.04 -12.08 7.87
C ASP A 82 14.78 -11.23 9.14
N GLU A 83 14.25 -10.02 8.96
CA GLU A 83 13.82 -9.13 10.03
C GLU A 83 12.64 -8.27 9.60
N VAL A 84 11.90 -7.74 10.58
CA VAL A 84 10.75 -6.88 10.33
C VAL A 84 11.23 -5.46 9.96
N LEU A 85 10.81 -5.01 8.80
CA LEU A 85 10.99 -3.65 8.30
C LEU A 85 9.66 -2.89 8.36
N GLY A 86 9.73 -1.59 8.59
CA GLY A 86 8.61 -0.66 8.47
C GLY A 86 8.84 0.34 7.35
N TYR A 87 7.78 0.95 6.83
CA TYR A 87 7.91 2.10 5.94
C TYR A 87 7.00 3.24 6.37
N ASP A 88 7.40 4.46 6.06
CA ASP A 88 6.57 5.66 6.17
C ASP A 88 6.61 6.44 4.86
N ILE A 89 5.53 7.13 4.53
CA ILE A 89 5.37 7.91 3.30
C ILE A 89 4.99 9.32 3.69
N GLU A 90 5.68 10.31 3.11
CA GLU A 90 5.39 11.72 3.25
C GLU A 90 4.75 12.25 1.97
N ILE A 91 3.65 13.00 2.12
CA ILE A 91 2.94 13.67 1.03
C ILE A 91 2.97 15.16 1.31
N ALA A 92 3.64 15.91 0.44
CA ALA A 92 3.76 17.35 0.50
C ALA A 92 2.98 18.01 -0.66
N GLY A 93 2.13 18.98 -0.32
CA GLY A 93 1.43 19.84 -1.27
C GLY A 93 1.62 21.30 -0.88
N ASP A 94 0.56 22.11 -0.98
CA ASP A 94 0.62 23.53 -0.60
C ASP A 94 0.61 23.77 0.93
N GLY A 95 0.22 22.75 1.70
CA GLY A 95 0.21 22.75 3.16
C GLY A 95 1.45 22.07 3.78
N PRO A 96 1.47 21.91 5.13
CA PRO A 96 2.54 21.16 5.78
C PRO A 96 2.60 19.72 5.25
N PRO A 97 3.81 19.13 5.12
CA PRO A 97 3.97 17.73 4.79
C PRO A 97 3.21 16.85 5.78
N ARG A 98 2.53 15.83 5.27
CA ARG A 98 1.78 14.86 6.08
C ARG A 98 2.34 13.47 5.88
N ARG A 99 2.50 12.74 6.98
CA ARG A 99 2.91 11.34 7.00
C ARG A 99 1.72 10.42 7.24
N LEU A 100 1.94 9.11 7.24
CA LEU A 100 0.87 8.13 7.44
C LEU A 100 0.13 8.36 8.78
N ALA A 101 0.84 8.83 9.81
CA ALA A 101 0.24 9.22 11.09
C ALA A 101 -0.78 10.34 10.93
N ASP A 102 -0.40 11.44 10.25
CA ASP A 102 -1.23 12.62 10.03
C ASP A 102 -2.45 12.32 9.14
N LEU A 103 -2.32 11.33 8.26
CA LEU A 103 -3.42 10.82 7.42
C LEU A 103 -4.38 9.89 8.19
N GLY A 104 -4.09 9.60 9.47
CA GLY A 104 -4.89 8.70 10.30
C GLY A 104 -4.83 7.24 9.84
N LEU A 105 -3.69 6.83 9.28
CA LEU A 105 -3.45 5.49 8.72
C LEU A 105 -2.64 4.58 9.65
N LEU A 106 -2.21 5.07 10.81
CA LEU A 106 -1.45 4.29 11.80
C LEU A 106 -2.27 3.97 13.07
N SER A 107 -3.56 4.34 13.11
CA SER A 107 -4.43 4.08 14.25
C SER A 107 -5.90 3.91 13.85
N GLY A 108 -6.66 3.23 14.71
CA GLY A 108 -8.10 3.00 14.52
C GLY A 108 -8.43 2.02 13.40
N ARG A 109 -9.70 2.01 12.96
CA ARG A 109 -10.25 1.01 12.02
C ARG A 109 -9.71 1.12 10.59
N ARG A 110 -8.96 2.19 10.28
CA ARG A 110 -8.32 2.41 8.98
C ARG A 110 -6.79 2.24 9.05
N SER A 111 -6.29 1.74 10.19
CA SER A 111 -4.87 1.49 10.36
C SER A 111 -4.40 0.47 9.33
N ILE A 112 -3.31 0.77 8.66
CA ILE A 112 -2.54 -0.17 7.83
C ILE A 112 -1.32 -0.72 8.58
N ALA A 113 -1.14 -0.31 9.85
CA ALA A 113 -0.21 -0.92 10.79
C ALA A 113 -0.95 -1.96 11.65
N TYR A 114 -0.40 -3.17 11.70
CA TYR A 114 -0.87 -4.23 12.59
C TYR A 114 -0.61 -3.90 14.07
N SER A 115 -1.38 -4.54 14.95
CA SER A 115 -1.32 -4.28 16.40
C SER A 115 0.10 -4.39 16.97
N GLY A 116 0.50 -3.36 17.72
CA GLY A 116 1.82 -3.26 18.34
C GLY A 116 2.95 -2.89 17.38
N MET A 117 2.68 -2.62 16.10
CA MET A 117 3.68 -2.11 15.16
C MET A 117 3.51 -0.60 14.98
N PRO A 118 4.60 0.19 14.97
CA PRO A 118 4.51 1.65 14.84
C PRO A 118 4.24 2.11 13.40
N LEU A 119 4.49 1.24 12.42
CA LEU A 119 4.39 1.50 10.99
C LEU A 119 3.81 0.27 10.27
N PRO A 120 3.31 0.40 9.02
CA PRO A 120 3.07 -0.73 8.14
C PRO A 120 4.37 -1.49 7.93
N THR A 121 4.30 -2.81 8.01
CA THR A 121 5.51 -3.63 8.01
C THR A 121 5.55 -4.67 6.91
N PHE A 122 6.76 -5.07 6.57
CA PHE A 122 7.08 -6.16 5.66
C PHE A 122 8.39 -6.81 6.12
N PHE A 123 8.81 -7.86 5.44
CA PHE A 123 10.16 -8.39 5.59
C PHE A 123 10.68 -8.83 4.23
N LEU A 124 12.00 -8.94 4.13
CA LEU A 124 12.68 -9.49 2.97
C LEU A 124 13.21 -10.86 3.36
N ARG A 125 12.87 -11.87 2.56
CA ARG A 125 13.31 -13.25 2.81
C ARG A 125 14.80 -13.38 2.52
N GLY A 126 15.57 -13.82 3.51
CA GLY A 126 16.97 -14.20 3.40
C GLY A 126 17.16 -15.71 3.40
N GLU A 127 18.38 -16.15 3.73
CA GLU A 127 18.72 -17.58 3.77
C GLU A 127 18.32 -18.26 5.09
N SER A 128 18.07 -17.48 6.16
CA SER A 128 17.77 -18.05 7.49
C SER A 128 16.30 -18.43 7.64
N THR A 129 15.41 -17.89 6.81
CA THR A 129 14.01 -18.32 6.76
C THR A 129 13.91 -19.62 5.98
N ALA A 130 13.80 -20.75 6.68
CA ALA A 130 13.84 -22.08 6.08
C ALA A 130 12.60 -22.37 5.20
N THR A 131 11.41 -21.96 5.67
CA THR A 131 10.14 -22.25 5.00
C THR A 131 9.65 -21.07 4.19
N LEU A 132 9.13 -21.32 2.98
CA LEU A 132 8.46 -20.33 2.15
C LEU A 132 6.96 -20.33 2.47
N HIS A 133 6.48 -19.28 3.10
CA HIS A 133 5.06 -19.02 3.29
C HIS A 133 4.59 -18.07 2.20
N LEU A 134 3.64 -18.51 1.38
CA LEU A 134 3.05 -17.70 0.32
C LEU A 134 1.54 -17.60 0.49
N LEU A 135 1.01 -16.42 0.14
CA LEU A 135 -0.41 -16.24 -0.09
C LEU A 135 -0.65 -16.27 -1.60
N HIS A 136 -1.70 -16.96 -2.01
CA HIS A 136 -2.15 -16.96 -3.40
C HIS A 136 -3.63 -16.59 -3.42
N GLY A 137 -3.96 -15.65 -4.30
CA GLY A 137 -5.31 -15.23 -4.55
C GLY A 137 -5.53 -15.03 -6.04
N SER A 138 -6.78 -15.18 -6.46
CA SER A 138 -7.21 -14.94 -7.83
C SER A 138 -8.64 -14.42 -7.82
N CYS A 139 -8.97 -13.55 -8.77
CA CYS A 139 -10.36 -13.19 -9.11
C CYS A 139 -11.22 -12.76 -7.91
N ARG A 140 -10.99 -11.55 -7.37
CA ARG A 140 -11.81 -10.98 -6.30
C ARG A 140 -12.96 -10.15 -6.88
N LEU A 141 -13.99 -10.83 -7.37
CA LEU A 141 -15.20 -10.18 -7.87
C LEU A 141 -16.01 -9.62 -6.69
N LEU A 142 -16.27 -8.30 -6.70
CA LEU A 142 -16.95 -7.57 -5.61
C LEU A 142 -18.33 -8.14 -5.26
N HIS A 143 -19.09 -8.61 -6.25
CA HIS A 143 -20.40 -9.25 -6.10
C HIS A 143 -20.34 -10.75 -6.36
N GLY A 144 -19.17 -11.36 -6.20
CA GLY A 144 -19.00 -12.80 -6.27
C GLY A 144 -19.84 -13.54 -5.23
N LYS A 145 -20.09 -14.84 -5.48
CA LYS A 145 -20.74 -15.71 -4.49
C LYS A 145 -19.73 -16.14 -3.42
N GLY A 146 -20.19 -16.26 -2.18
CA GLY A 146 -19.37 -16.70 -1.06
C GLY A 146 -18.81 -15.55 -0.24
N GLU A 147 -17.93 -15.89 0.70
CA GLU A 147 -17.26 -14.92 1.57
C GLU A 147 -15.93 -14.45 0.97
N ASP A 148 -15.54 -13.22 1.29
CA ASP A 148 -14.24 -12.69 0.90
C ASP A 148 -13.13 -13.43 1.67
N ALA A 149 -12.12 -13.91 0.95
CA ALA A 149 -10.98 -14.63 1.53
C ALA A 149 -9.86 -13.70 2.03
N PHE A 150 -9.84 -12.42 1.64
CA PHE A 150 -8.80 -11.47 2.06
C PHE A 150 -8.77 -11.22 3.58
N PRO A 151 -9.89 -11.18 4.31
CA PRO A 151 -9.89 -11.17 5.76
C PRO A 151 -9.08 -12.31 6.39
N ALA A 152 -9.13 -13.53 5.82
CA ALA A 152 -8.33 -14.64 6.33
C ALA A 152 -6.82 -14.44 6.09
N ALA A 153 -6.45 -13.81 4.97
CA ALA A 153 -5.07 -13.41 4.69
C ALA A 153 -4.58 -12.29 5.64
N ASP A 154 -5.44 -11.31 5.93
CA ASP A 154 -5.16 -10.24 6.90
C ASP A 154 -4.94 -10.81 8.31
N ASP A 155 -5.83 -11.72 8.72
CA ASP A 155 -5.73 -12.44 9.98
C ASP A 155 -4.44 -13.27 10.10
N ALA A 156 -4.02 -13.94 9.01
CA ALA A 156 -2.77 -14.68 8.97
C ALA A 156 -1.57 -13.74 9.17
N LEU A 157 -1.52 -12.63 8.44
CA LEU A 157 -0.47 -11.62 8.56
C LEU A 157 -0.45 -10.98 9.96
N ALA A 158 -1.61 -10.70 10.55
CA ALA A 158 -1.73 -10.13 11.88
C ALA A 158 -1.15 -11.06 12.95
N ARG A 159 -1.42 -12.36 12.86
CA ARG A 159 -0.89 -13.37 13.81
C ARG A 159 0.62 -13.56 13.73
N THR A 160 1.20 -13.39 12.54
CA THR A 160 2.63 -13.66 12.30
C THR A 160 3.46 -12.38 12.13
N VAL A 161 2.92 -11.21 12.47
CA VAL A 161 3.54 -9.91 12.11
C VAL A 161 5.02 -9.78 12.52
N ARG A 162 5.40 -10.35 13.67
CA ARG A 162 6.78 -10.37 14.19
C ARG A 162 7.57 -11.64 13.88
N ASP A 163 6.90 -12.70 13.49
CA ASP A 163 7.51 -14.00 13.24
C ASP A 163 7.83 -14.15 11.75
N VAL A 164 9.00 -13.70 11.33
CA VAL A 164 9.44 -13.77 9.93
C VAL A 164 9.60 -15.21 9.43
N GLY A 165 9.64 -16.21 10.32
CA GLY A 165 9.67 -17.63 9.96
C GLY A 165 8.33 -18.12 9.44
N GLU A 166 7.23 -17.67 10.04
CA GLU A 166 5.85 -18.07 9.69
C GLU A 166 5.10 -17.03 8.85
N ARG A 167 5.60 -15.78 8.82
CA ARG A 167 4.94 -14.69 8.09
C ARG A 167 4.99 -14.92 6.59
N PRO A 168 3.85 -14.80 5.87
CA PRO A 168 3.87 -14.85 4.42
C PRO A 168 4.84 -13.82 3.82
N SER A 169 5.79 -14.28 3.01
CA SER A 169 6.83 -13.45 2.41
C SER A 169 6.40 -12.84 1.07
N VAL A 170 5.36 -13.40 0.45
CA VAL A 170 4.86 -12.98 -0.86
C VAL A 170 3.38 -13.28 -1.00
N MET A 171 2.66 -12.40 -1.70
CA MET A 171 1.29 -12.60 -2.14
C MET A 171 1.21 -12.57 -3.66
N PHE A 172 0.82 -13.68 -4.27
CA PHE A 172 0.58 -13.76 -5.70
C PHE A 172 -0.90 -13.53 -6.00
N LEU A 173 -1.17 -12.55 -6.86
CA LEU A 173 -2.49 -12.26 -7.40
C LEU A 173 -2.48 -12.57 -8.90
N THR A 174 -2.95 -13.75 -9.28
CA THR A 174 -2.77 -14.32 -10.63
C THR A 174 -4.04 -14.36 -11.47
N GLY A 175 -5.06 -13.58 -11.10
CA GLY A 175 -6.28 -13.41 -11.88
C GLY A 175 -6.68 -11.95 -11.95
N ASP A 176 -7.93 -11.72 -12.33
CA ASP A 176 -8.46 -10.38 -12.50
C ASP A 176 -8.49 -9.63 -11.17
N GLN A 177 -7.70 -8.57 -11.10
CA GLN A 177 -7.68 -7.64 -9.97
C GLN A 177 -8.71 -6.51 -10.16
N ILE A 178 -9.23 -6.36 -11.37
CA ILE A 178 -10.29 -5.42 -11.73
C ILE A 178 -11.28 -6.11 -12.67
N TYR A 179 -12.56 -5.74 -12.57
CA TYR A 179 -13.61 -6.17 -13.50
C TYR A 179 -14.20 -4.91 -14.13
N GLY A 180 -13.99 -4.72 -15.43
CA GLY A 180 -14.47 -3.55 -16.17
C GLY A 180 -15.83 -3.76 -16.85
N ASP A 181 -16.17 -5.02 -17.10
CA ASP A 181 -17.35 -5.49 -17.81
C ASP A 181 -18.37 -6.16 -16.89
N ASP A 182 -17.92 -6.78 -15.80
CA ASP A 182 -18.77 -7.36 -14.76
C ASP A 182 -18.74 -6.50 -13.50
N VAL A 183 -19.59 -5.48 -13.45
CA VAL A 183 -19.74 -4.55 -12.32
C VAL A 183 -21.16 -4.63 -11.77
N ALA A 184 -21.29 -4.83 -10.46
CA ALA A 184 -22.60 -4.85 -9.81
C ALA A 184 -23.42 -3.58 -10.12
N GLY A 185 -24.69 -3.75 -10.47
CA GLY A 185 -25.60 -2.63 -10.79
C GLY A 185 -25.60 -1.49 -9.76
N PRO A 186 -25.61 -1.74 -8.43
CA PRO A 186 -25.53 -0.68 -7.43
C PRO A 186 -24.21 0.13 -7.45
N LEU A 187 -23.12 -0.44 -7.96
CA LEU A 187 -21.79 0.17 -7.98
C LEU A 187 -21.51 0.97 -9.26
N ILE A 188 -22.10 0.58 -10.39
CA ILE A 188 -21.76 1.16 -11.70
C ILE A 188 -21.94 2.68 -11.71
N GLY A 189 -23.06 3.20 -11.20
CA GLY A 189 -23.31 4.64 -11.16
C GLY A 189 -22.35 5.40 -10.23
N HIS A 190 -21.86 4.76 -9.16
CA HIS A 190 -20.84 5.33 -8.30
C HIS A 190 -19.49 5.40 -9.03
N PHE A 191 -19.07 4.32 -9.67
CA PHE A 191 -17.82 4.27 -10.43
C PHE A 191 -17.83 5.21 -11.64
N THR A 192 -18.94 5.33 -12.36
CA THR A 192 -19.05 6.31 -13.47
C THR A 192 -18.86 7.74 -12.97
N ARG A 193 -19.54 8.14 -11.88
CA ARG A 193 -19.37 9.49 -11.31
C ARG A 193 -17.96 9.73 -10.78
N MET A 194 -17.36 8.72 -10.14
CA MET A 194 -15.98 8.79 -9.66
C MET A 194 -14.99 8.89 -10.82
N GLY A 195 -15.19 8.12 -11.90
CA GLY A 195 -14.39 8.15 -13.11
C GLY A 195 -14.41 9.53 -13.76
N ALA A 196 -15.61 10.08 -14.02
CA ALA A 196 -15.75 11.44 -14.54
C ALA A 196 -15.13 12.49 -13.61
N ALA A 197 -15.25 12.31 -12.29
CA ALA A 197 -14.62 13.20 -11.34
C ALA A 197 -13.08 13.18 -11.44
N LEU A 198 -12.48 12.00 -11.56
CA LEU A 198 -11.02 11.82 -11.57
C LEU A 198 -10.38 12.14 -12.93
N LEU A 199 -11.02 11.71 -14.01
CA LEU A 199 -10.50 11.73 -15.38
C LEU A 199 -11.01 12.92 -16.22
N GLY A 200 -12.05 13.61 -15.75
CA GLY A 200 -12.75 14.64 -16.53
C GLY A 200 -13.92 14.04 -17.32
N PRO A 201 -14.73 14.89 -17.98
CA PRO A 201 -15.74 14.41 -18.90
C PRO A 201 -15.09 13.67 -20.07
N ASP A 202 -15.76 12.62 -20.55
CA ASP A 202 -15.42 11.94 -21.81
C ASP A 202 -15.58 12.88 -23.02
#